data_AF-W1Y806-F1
#
_entry.id   AF-W1Y806-F1
#
_cell.length_a   1.000
_cell.length_b   1.000
_cell.length_c   1.000
_cell.angle_alpha   90.00
_cell.angle_beta   90.00
_cell.angle_gamma   90.00
#
_symmetry.space_group_name_H-M   'P 1'
#
loop_
_entity.id
_entity.type
_entity.pdbx_description
1 polymer ?
#
loop_
_entity_poly.entity_id
_entity_poly.type
_entity_poly.pdbx_seq_one_letter_code
_entity_poly.pdbx_strand_id
1 'polypeptide(L)'
;NKLWAGGEWLKASNVDNSQAWTAGLGYGNYDIAKKGTWDVKGQYFNQKANAPIVSSTWDQAYDLTNTSNGYKGYMASVDYAVQDNVGLSAGYGFNSKDQSGNDLSDFYRAELNYKF
;
A
#
# COMPACT_ATOMS: atom_id res chain seq x y z
N ASN A 1 15.32 11.05 11.87
CA ASN A 1 14.18 10.20 11.44
C ASN A 1 12.88 10.77 12.00
N LYS A 2 11.81 10.69 11.21
CA LYS A 2 10.49 11.27 11.51
C LYS A 2 9.47 10.16 11.68
N LEU A 3 8.47 10.40 12.53
CA LEU A 3 7.29 9.55 12.63
C LEU A 3 6.27 10.01 11.58
N TRP A 4 5.63 9.03 10.94
CA TRP A 4 4.48 9.21 10.08
C TRP A 4 3.28 8.46 10.66
N ALA A 5 2.12 9.10 10.63
CA ALA A 5 0.84 8.49 10.92
C ALA A 5 -0.15 9.05 9.90
N GLY A 6 -0.91 8.18 9.25
CA GLY A 6 -1.80 8.61 8.18
C GLY A 6 -2.86 7.59 7.85
N GLY A 7 -3.87 8.04 7.12
CA GLY A 7 -4.93 7.21 6.62
C GLY A 7 -5.77 7.97 5.60
N GLU A 8 -6.44 7.21 4.75
CA GLU A 8 -7.31 7.74 3.69
C GLU A 8 -8.62 6.96 3.73
N TRP A 9 -9.73 7.62 3.38
CA TRP A 9 -11.05 7.00 3.29
C TRP A 9 -11.79 7.58 2.09
N LEU A 10 -12.50 6.71 1.37
CA LEU A 10 -13.36 7.11 0.26
C LEU A 10 -14.64 6.26 0.24
N LYS A 11 -15.70 6.83 -0.36
CA LYS A 11 -16.97 6.17 -0.66
C LYS A 11 -17.61 6.84 -1.88
N ALA A 12 -18.12 6.06 -2.82
CA ALA A 12 -18.94 6.60 -3.91
C ALA A 12 -20.38 6.82 -3.42
N SER A 13 -20.92 8.02 -3.64
CA SER A 13 -22.19 8.47 -3.04
C SER A 13 -23.40 7.62 -3.41
N ASN A 14 -23.40 6.99 -4.59
CA ASN A 14 -24.56 6.26 -5.15
C ASN A 14 -24.26 4.79 -5.47
N VAL A 15 -23.19 4.23 -4.89
CA VAL A 15 -22.81 2.83 -5.14
C VAL A 15 -22.70 2.11 -3.81
N ASP A 16 -23.50 1.06 -3.64
CA ASP A 16 -23.42 0.20 -2.47
C ASP A 16 -22.07 -0.53 -2.42
N ASN A 17 -21.54 -0.77 -1.22
CA ASN A 17 -20.27 -1.45 -1.02
C ASN A 17 -19.08 -0.81 -1.78
N SER A 18 -19.04 0.52 -1.84
CA SER A 18 -17.99 1.30 -2.52
C SER A 18 -16.95 1.94 -1.58
N GLN A 19 -16.96 1.55 -0.31
CA GLN A 19 -16.06 2.13 0.69
C GLN A 19 -14.68 1.51 0.60
N ALA A 20 -13.64 2.33 0.72
CA ALA A 20 -12.30 1.85 0.98
C ALA A 20 -11.58 2.77 1.95
N TRP A 21 -10.69 2.20 2.75
CA TRP A 21 -9.85 2.97 3.65
C TRP A 21 -8.53 2.27 3.94
N THR A 22 -7.55 3.07 4.35
CA THR A 22 -6.27 2.62 4.87
C THR A 22 -5.90 3.44 6.10
N ALA A 23 -5.17 2.82 7.01
CA ALA A 23 -4.56 3.51 8.15
C ALA A 23 -3.23 2.86 8.46
N GLY A 24 -2.23 3.67 8.77
CA GLY A 24 -0.87 3.19 8.96
C GLY A 24 0.02 4.11 9.78
N LEU A 25 1.17 3.56 10.13
CA LEU A 25 2.25 4.21 10.83
C LEU A 25 3.57 3.95 10.10
N GLY A 26 4.54 4.83 10.31
CA GLY A 26 5.83 4.74 9.64
C GLY A 26 6.90 5.52 10.36
N TYR A 27 8.14 5.19 10.03
CA TYR A 27 9.30 5.82 10.61
C TYR A 27 10.44 5.88 9.61
N GLY A 28 11.07 7.05 9.54
CA GLY A 28 12.21 7.28 8.65
C GLY A 28 12.23 8.69 8.13
N ASN A 29 13.06 8.92 7.14
CA ASN A 29 13.25 10.22 6.50
C ASN A 29 13.71 10.04 5.05
N TYR A 30 13.18 9.01 4.38
CA TYR A 30 13.49 8.71 3.00
C TYR A 30 13.39 9.96 2.12
N ASP A 31 14.43 10.17 1.33
CA ASP A 31 14.54 11.23 0.34
C ASP A 31 15.42 10.67 -0.77
N ILE A 32 14.82 10.30 -1.91
CA ILE A 32 15.53 9.67 -3.02
C ILE A 32 16.73 10.51 -3.50
N ALA A 33 16.70 11.84 -3.32
CA ALA A 33 17.80 12.73 -3.69
C ALA A 33 19.02 12.64 -2.75
N LYS A 34 18.91 11.92 -1.63
CA LYS A 34 19.95 11.80 -0.61
C LYS A 34 20.25 10.32 -0.33
N LYS A 35 21.41 9.87 -0.78
CA LYS A 35 21.94 8.54 -0.49
C LYS A 35 21.88 8.21 1.00
N GLY A 36 21.49 6.96 1.30
CA GLY A 36 21.48 6.39 2.63
C GLY A 36 20.25 6.77 3.47
N THR A 37 19.34 7.59 2.94
CA THR A 37 18.04 7.83 3.58
C THR A 37 17.09 6.66 3.37
N TRP A 38 16.19 6.46 4.32
CA TRP A 38 15.28 5.33 4.32
C TRP A 38 14.01 5.61 5.11
N ASP A 39 12.96 4.85 4.83
CA ASP A 39 11.80 4.74 5.70
C ASP A 39 11.18 3.35 5.65
N VAL A 40 10.39 3.06 6.67
CA VAL A 40 9.52 1.88 6.71
C VAL A 40 8.11 2.30 7.09
N LYS A 41 7.12 1.64 6.50
CA LYS A 41 5.70 1.89 6.78
C LYS A 41 4.97 0.57 6.95
N GLY A 42 4.00 0.58 7.86
CA GLY A 42 3.08 -0.52 8.08
C GLY A 42 1.67 0.02 8.06
N GLN A 43 0.80 -0.62 7.30
CA GLN A 43 -0.59 -0.16 7.14
C GLN A 43 -1.55 -1.32 7.05
N TYR A 44 -2.77 -1.06 7.49
CA TYR A 44 -3.91 -1.92 7.27
C TYR A 44 -4.87 -1.22 6.31
N PHE A 45 -5.35 -1.97 5.33
CA PHE A 45 -6.32 -1.47 4.37
C PHE A 45 -7.54 -2.38 4.31
N ASN A 46 -8.66 -1.79 3.91
CA ASN A 46 -9.90 -2.50 3.67
C ASN A 46 -10.65 -1.84 2.51
N GLN A 47 -10.82 -2.58 1.42
CA GLN A 47 -11.54 -2.15 0.24
C GLN A 47 -12.73 -3.05 -0.04
N LYS A 48 -13.91 -2.45 -0.19
CA LYS A 48 -15.13 -3.15 -0.55
C LYS A 48 -15.19 -3.42 -2.06
N ALA A 49 -16.05 -4.35 -2.46
CA ALA A 49 -16.22 -4.85 -3.83
C ALA A 49 -16.31 -3.77 -4.91
N ASN A 50 -17.11 -2.73 -4.67
CA ASN A 50 -17.36 -1.66 -5.63
C ASN A 50 -16.57 -0.39 -5.33
N ALA A 51 -15.50 -0.50 -4.52
CA ALA A 51 -14.64 0.65 -4.27
C ALA A 51 -13.94 1.03 -5.59
N PRO A 52 -14.01 2.29 -6.02
CA PRO A 52 -13.42 2.74 -7.29
C PRO A 52 -11.90 2.90 -7.17
N ILE A 53 -11.20 1.85 -6.73
CA ILE A 53 -9.75 1.79 -6.71
C ILE A 53 -9.29 1.24 -8.05
N VAL A 54 -9.05 2.15 -9.01
CA VAL A 54 -8.46 1.85 -10.33
C VAL A 54 -6.94 1.72 -10.26
N SER A 55 -6.32 2.28 -9.22
CA SER A 55 -4.89 2.15 -8.92
C SER A 55 -4.69 2.48 -7.44
N SER A 56 -3.89 1.70 -6.73
CA SER A 56 -3.52 1.99 -5.35
C SER A 56 -2.15 2.64 -5.30
N THR A 57 -2.02 3.73 -4.54
CA THR A 57 -0.71 4.34 -4.20
C THR A 57 0.26 3.34 -3.58
N TRP A 58 -0.26 2.21 -3.08
CA TRP A 58 0.48 1.19 -2.35
C TRP A 58 0.47 -0.17 -3.05
N ASP A 59 0.23 -0.21 -4.37
CA ASP A 59 0.41 -1.41 -5.20
C ASP A 59 -0.27 -2.68 -4.65
N GLN A 60 -1.50 -2.50 -4.17
CA GLN A 60 -2.42 -3.55 -3.78
C GLN A 60 -2.56 -4.59 -4.90
N ALA A 61 -2.01 -5.80 -4.69
CA ALA A 61 -1.86 -6.80 -5.74
C ALA A 61 -3.16 -7.39 -6.29
N TYR A 62 -4.26 -7.30 -5.54
CA TYR A 62 -5.56 -7.80 -6.00
C TYR A 62 -6.35 -6.65 -6.60
N ASP A 63 -6.03 -6.35 -7.85
CA ASP A 63 -6.81 -5.48 -8.73
C ASP A 63 -8.21 -6.09 -9.02
N LEU A 64 -9.11 -5.28 -9.57
CA LEU A 64 -10.51 -5.53 -9.94
C LEU A 64 -10.79 -6.89 -10.63
N THR A 65 -9.77 -7.51 -11.24
CA THR A 65 -9.87 -8.80 -11.93
C THR A 65 -9.86 -10.02 -11.02
N ASN A 66 -9.20 -9.96 -9.85
CA ASN A 66 -9.04 -11.12 -8.95
C ASN A 66 -9.98 -11.09 -7.75
N THR A 67 -10.45 -9.90 -7.36
CA THR A 67 -11.36 -9.73 -6.22
C THR A 67 -12.46 -8.74 -6.55
N SER A 68 -13.35 -9.04 -7.50
CA SER A 68 -14.61 -8.30 -7.69
C SER A 68 -15.49 -8.23 -6.42
N ASN A 69 -15.03 -8.78 -5.29
CA ASN A 69 -15.65 -8.80 -3.97
C ASN A 69 -14.94 -7.91 -2.93
N GLY A 70 -13.83 -7.25 -3.30
CA GLY A 70 -13.00 -6.47 -2.38
C GLY A 70 -12.21 -7.35 -1.41
N TYR A 71 -11.23 -6.76 -0.73
CA TYR A 71 -10.36 -7.48 0.20
C TYR A 71 -9.77 -6.54 1.26
N LYS A 72 -9.16 -7.11 2.29
CA LYS A 72 -8.53 -6.39 3.39
C LYS A 72 -7.26 -7.10 3.80
N GLY A 73 -6.30 -6.37 4.34
CA GLY A 73 -5.02 -6.97 4.70
C GLY A 73 -4.05 -5.95 5.25
N TYR A 74 -2.86 -6.43 5.53
CA TYR A 74 -1.75 -5.61 5.99
C TYR A 74 -0.73 -5.47 4.86
N MET A 75 -0.05 -4.33 4.86
CA MET A 75 1.09 -4.10 3.98
C MET A 75 2.22 -3.49 4.80
N ALA A 76 3.42 -4.05 4.64
CA ALA A 76 4.66 -3.46 5.08
C ALA A 76 5.44 -2.97 3.86
N SER A 77 6.01 -1.78 3.92
CA SER A 77 6.89 -1.25 2.89
C SER A 77 8.18 -0.69 3.46
N VAL A 78 9.22 -0.70 2.64
CA VAL A 78 10.52 -0.11 2.92
C VAL A 78 11.01 0.63 1.68
N ASP A 79 11.56 1.81 1.91
CA ASP A 79 12.21 2.63 0.90
C ASP A 79 13.66 2.90 1.32
N TYR A 80 14.61 2.78 0.39
CA TYR A 80 16.03 3.02 0.63
C TYR A 80 16.71 3.71 -0.55
N ALA A 81 17.40 4.83 -0.31
CA ALA A 81 18.15 5.54 -1.34
C ALA A 81 19.56 4.94 -1.48
N VAL A 82 19.78 4.08 -2.47
CA VAL A 82 21.07 3.43 -2.71
C VAL A 82 22.14 4.41 -3.20
N GLN A 83 21.72 5.46 -3.91
CA GLN A 83 22.52 6.58 -4.38
C GLN A 83 21.64 7.82 -4.51
N ASP A 84 22.25 8.99 -4.66
CA ASP A 84 21.50 10.20 -4.98
C ASP A 84 20.69 9.97 -6.26
N ASN A 85 19.39 10.19 -6.13
CA ASN A 85 18.35 9.97 -7.13
C ASN A 85 18.12 8.51 -7.56
N VAL A 86 18.70 7.53 -6.87
CA VAL A 86 18.45 6.10 -7.10
C VAL A 86 17.87 5.48 -5.82
N GLY A 87 16.66 4.97 -5.91
CA GLY A 87 15.93 4.35 -4.80
C GLY A 87 15.62 2.88 -5.06
N LEU A 88 15.61 2.08 -4.00
CA LEU A 88 15.00 0.76 -3.97
C LEU A 88 13.77 0.82 -3.06
N SER A 89 12.64 0.32 -3.56
CA SER A 89 11.40 0.20 -2.79
C SER A 89 10.99 -1.26 -2.75
N ALA A 90 10.55 -1.75 -1.59
CA ALA A 90 10.00 -3.09 -1.46
C ALA A 90 8.75 -3.09 -0.59
N GLY A 91 7.78 -3.91 -0.97
CA GLY A 91 6.52 -4.07 -0.28
C GLY A 91 6.16 -5.55 -0.09
N TYR A 92 5.54 -5.87 1.04
CA TYR A 92 5.00 -7.18 1.35
C TYR A 92 3.58 -7.03 1.89
N GLY A 93 2.62 -7.62 1.19
CA GLY A 93 1.23 -7.71 1.61
C GLY A 93 0.96 -9.06 2.26
N PHE A 94 0.38 -9.06 3.46
CA PHE A 94 0.20 -10.26 4.26
C PHE A 94 -1.12 -10.28 5.03
N ASN A 95 -1.53 -11.49 5.45
CA ASN A 95 -2.81 -11.72 6.12
C ASN A 95 -3.97 -11.10 5.30
N SER A 96 -3.86 -11.26 3.98
CA SER A 96 -4.86 -10.81 3.03
C SER A 96 -6.08 -11.69 3.16
N LYS A 97 -7.26 -11.08 3.22
CA LYS A 97 -8.55 -11.77 3.34
C LYS A 97 -9.57 -11.14 2.43
N ASP A 98 -10.49 -11.94 1.90
CA ASP A 98 -11.69 -11.40 1.28
C ASP A 98 -12.59 -10.70 2.32
N GLN A 99 -13.69 -10.10 1.86
CA GLN A 99 -14.62 -9.43 2.77
C GLN A 99 -15.35 -10.39 3.72
N SER A 100 -15.46 -11.68 3.35
CA SER A 100 -16.05 -12.75 4.15
C SER A 100 -15.08 -13.33 5.20
N GLY A 101 -13.79 -13.00 5.11
CA GLY A 101 -12.74 -13.45 6.02
C GLY A 101 -11.95 -14.68 5.54
N ASN A 102 -12.18 -15.16 4.32
CA ASN A 102 -11.40 -16.24 3.72
C ASN A 102 -10.00 -15.74 3.38
N ASP A 103 -8.99 -16.57 3.62
CA ASP A 103 -7.59 -16.20 3.36
C ASP A 103 -7.31 -16.09 1.86
N LEU A 104 -6.57 -15.05 1.51
CA LEU A 104 -6.00 -14.81 0.18
C LEU A 104 -4.48 -14.95 0.27
N SER A 105 -3.82 -15.20 -0.86
CA SER A 105 -2.37 -15.34 -0.89
C SER A 105 -1.66 -14.02 -0.58
N ASP A 106 -0.55 -14.12 0.13
CA ASP A 106 0.39 -13.02 0.33
C ASP A 106 1.10 -12.65 -0.97
N PHE A 107 1.63 -11.43 -1.05
CA PHE A 107 2.36 -10.95 -2.22
C PHE A 107 3.55 -10.08 -1.83
N TYR A 108 4.53 -10.00 -2.72
CA TYR A 108 5.67 -9.10 -2.56
C TYR A 108 5.94 -8.35 -3.88
N ARG A 109 6.48 -7.15 -3.77
CA ARG A 109 6.91 -6.32 -4.90
C ARG A 109 8.22 -5.63 -4.54
N ALA A 110 9.10 -5.51 -5.51
CA ALA A 110 10.33 -4.74 -5.37
C ALA A 110 10.55 -3.91 -6.64
N GLU A 111 11.05 -2.70 -6.45
CA GLU A 111 11.18 -1.70 -7.50
C GLU A 111 12.51 -0.97 -7.40
N LEU A 112 13.11 -0.70 -8.56
CA LEU A 112 14.27 0.19 -8.69
C LEU A 112 13.79 1.50 -9.32
N ASN A 113 13.95 2.60 -8.58
CA ASN A 113 13.47 3.92 -8.92
C ASN A 113 14.63 4.85 -9.26
N TYR A 114 14.51 5.61 -10.34
CA TYR A 114 15.48 6.64 -10.73
C TYR A 114 14.78 7.98 -10.98
N LYS A 115 15.34 9.06 -10.43
CA LYS A 115 14.81 10.43 -10.59
C LYS A 115 15.81 11.29 -11.37
N PHE A 116 15.35 11.92 -12.44
CA PHE A 116 16.15 12.88 -13.23
C PHE A 116 16.11 14.28 -12.61
#